data_AF-A0A6I7QWD4-F1
#
_entry.id   AF-A0A6I7QWD4-F1
#
_cell.length_a   1.000
_cell.length_b   1.000
_cell.length_c   1.000
_cell.angle_alpha   90.00
_cell.angle_beta   90.00
_cell.angle_gamma   90.00
#
_symmetry.space_group_name_H-M   'P 1'
#
loop_
_entity.id
_entity.type
_entity.pdbx_description
1 polymer ?
#
loop_
_entity_poly.entity_id
_entity_poly.type
_entity_poly.pdbx_seq_one_letter_code
_entity_poly.pdbx_strand_id
1 'polypeptide(L)'
;MSTALEPRVSELETSLKDLAYAQLRTLRSLEELANEMKDFKNEMKDFKNESRRQSKEMNKRWGDLANRLGSVVEDIVAPNVPGVMARYFGVDEPDFLMIRPRKKHPQDPTRRREFDVIAVSPDTVFVNETKTRIRPEDVTAFAENYREVLEYFPEYAGRRVVPIMSSLSLAEEVTSLLTRHGIYAMAMSEDTMDLLNFDALTG
;
A
#
# COMPACT_ATOMS: atom_id res chain seq x y z
N MET A 1 -29.75 38.27 -64.70
CA MET A 1 -28.87 37.49 -63.81
C MET A 1 -28.83 38.04 -62.38
N SER A 2 -28.82 39.36 -62.15
CA SER A 2 -28.76 39.97 -60.79
C SER A 2 -29.88 39.52 -59.82
N THR A 3 -31.11 39.36 -60.31
CA THR A 3 -32.32 39.19 -59.47
C THR A 3 -32.43 37.85 -58.73
N ALA A 4 -31.72 36.81 -59.19
CA ALA A 4 -31.71 35.49 -58.56
C ALA A 4 -30.52 35.28 -57.60
N LEU A 5 -29.54 36.18 -57.62
CA LEU A 5 -28.35 36.13 -56.76
C LEU A 5 -28.59 36.80 -55.41
N GLU A 6 -29.33 37.90 -55.37
CA GLU A 6 -29.66 38.65 -54.14
C GLU A 6 -30.29 37.79 -53.03
N PRO A 7 -31.31 36.95 -53.27
CA PRO A 7 -31.90 36.14 -52.21
C PRO A 7 -30.94 35.06 -51.68
N ARG A 8 -30.09 34.48 -52.53
CA ARG A 8 -29.09 33.48 -52.11
C ARG A 8 -27.96 34.12 -51.30
N VAL A 9 -27.56 35.35 -51.64
CA VAL A 9 -26.58 36.12 -50.84
C VAL A 9 -27.16 36.47 -49.48
N SER A 10 -28.43 36.88 -49.40
CA SER A 10 -29.11 37.19 -48.13
C SER A 10 -29.27 35.95 -47.22
N GLU A 11 -29.56 34.78 -47.80
CA GLU A 11 -29.61 33.51 -47.08
C GLU A 11 -28.22 33.07 -46.57
N LEU A 12 -27.18 33.30 -47.38
CA LEU A 12 -25.79 33.04 -46.99
C LEU A 12 -25.36 33.94 -45.82
N GLU A 13 -25.70 35.23 -45.87
CA GLU A 13 -25.41 36.19 -44.80
C GLU A 13 -26.10 35.82 -43.48
N THR A 14 -27.34 35.32 -43.57
CA THR A 14 -28.08 34.82 -42.40
C THR A 14 -27.40 33.58 -41.82
N SER A 15 -27.05 32.62 -42.67
CA SER A 15 -26.35 31.38 -42.26
C SER A 15 -24.98 31.66 -41.63
N LEU A 16 -24.23 32.62 -42.17
CA LEU A 16 -22.94 33.07 -41.63
C LEU A 16 -23.09 33.74 -40.26
N LYS A 17 -24.14 34.56 -40.07
CA LYS A 17 -24.45 35.15 -38.76
C LYS A 17 -24.78 34.06 -37.74
N ASP A 18 -25.63 33.10 -38.08
CA ASP A 18 -26.02 32.00 -37.19
C ASP A 18 -24.82 31.13 -36.80
N LEU A 19 -23.94 30.83 -37.77
CA LEU A 19 -22.69 30.12 -37.51
C LEU A 19 -21.74 30.91 -36.60
N ALA A 20 -21.60 32.22 -36.82
CA ALA A 20 -20.79 33.09 -35.97
C ALA A 20 -21.34 33.15 -34.54
N TYR A 21 -22.67 33.23 -34.36
CA TYR A 21 -23.32 33.17 -33.06
C TYR A 21 -23.12 31.82 -32.36
N ALA A 22 -23.26 30.71 -33.09
CA ALA A 22 -22.99 29.37 -32.57
C ALA A 22 -21.53 29.23 -32.12
N GLN A 23 -20.57 29.70 -32.92
CA GLN A 23 -19.14 29.66 -32.60
C GLN A 23 -18.82 30.50 -31.36
N LEU A 24 -19.37 31.71 -31.24
CA LEU A 24 -19.23 32.55 -30.05
C LEU A 24 -19.77 31.87 -28.79
N ARG A 25 -20.90 31.18 -28.89
CA ARG A 25 -21.47 30.41 -27.78
C ARG A 25 -20.55 29.24 -27.38
N THR A 26 -20.03 28.49 -28.34
CA THR A 26 -19.09 27.40 -28.08
C THR A 26 -17.81 27.91 -27.42
N LEU A 27 -17.24 29.02 -27.90
CA LEU A 27 -16.04 29.61 -27.30
C LEU A 27 -16.26 30.00 -25.84
N ARG A 28 -17.41 30.60 -25.52
CA ARG A 28 -17.77 30.91 -24.12
C ARG A 28 -17.90 29.66 -23.26
N SER A 29 -18.59 28.62 -23.74
CA SER A 29 -18.73 27.37 -22.99
C SER A 29 -17.39 26.65 -22.80
N LEU A 30 -16.48 26.74 -23.77
CA LEU A 30 -15.11 26.20 -23.63
C LEU A 30 -14.29 26.98 -22.60
N GLU A 31 -14.45 28.31 -22.55
CA GLU A 31 -13.80 29.15 -21.55
C GLU A 31 -14.32 28.87 -20.13
N GLU A 32 -15.63 28.73 -19.97
CA GLU A 32 -16.27 28.33 -18.71
C GLU A 32 -15.77 26.95 -18.24
N LEU A 33 -15.79 25.95 -19.13
CA LEU A 33 -15.27 24.61 -18.84
C LEU A 33 -13.78 24.65 -18.47
N ALA A 34 -12.96 25.44 -19.17
CA ALA A 34 -11.54 25.55 -18.87
C ALA A 34 -11.30 26.14 -17.47
N ASN A 35 -12.13 27.10 -17.05
CA ASN A 35 -12.09 27.67 -15.71
C ASN A 35 -12.53 26.65 -14.65
N GLU A 36 -13.65 25.94 -14.86
CA GLU A 36 -14.10 24.87 -13.95
C GLU A 36 -13.06 23.76 -13.80
N MET A 37 -12.41 23.34 -14.90
CA MET A 37 -11.33 22.34 -14.86
C MET A 37 -10.11 22.83 -14.08
N LYS A 38 -9.81 24.13 -14.14
CA LYS A 38 -8.71 24.73 -13.38
C LYS A 38 -9.02 24.73 -11.89
N ASP A 39 -10.24 25.09 -11.52
CA ASP A 39 -10.68 25.11 -10.12
C ASP A 39 -10.72 23.70 -9.53
N PHE A 40 -11.30 22.75 -10.26
CA PHE A 40 -11.29 21.33 -9.90
C PHE A 40 -9.85 20.80 -9.69
N LYS A 41 -8.92 21.17 -10.57
CA LYS A 41 -7.51 20.76 -10.43
C LYS A 41 -6.86 21.34 -9.17
N ASN A 42 -7.21 22.56 -8.78
CA ASN A 42 -6.72 23.19 -7.56
C ASN A 42 -7.33 22.51 -6.32
N GLU A 43 -8.64 22.28 -6.29
CA GLU A 43 -9.31 21.55 -5.21
C GLU A 43 -8.74 20.14 -5.03
N MET A 44 -8.52 19.40 -6.12
CA MET A 44 -7.89 18.09 -6.09
C MET A 44 -6.47 18.12 -5.54
N LYS A 45 -5.71 19.18 -5.83
CA LYS A 45 -4.36 19.36 -5.29
C LYS A 45 -4.41 19.63 -3.79
N ASP A 46 -5.33 20.48 -3.35
CA ASP A 46 -5.48 20.84 -1.93
C ASP A 46 -5.98 19.65 -1.10
N PHE A 47 -6.98 18.92 -1.61
CA PHE A 47 -7.44 17.66 -1.01
C PHE A 47 -6.30 16.64 -0.87
N LYS A 48 -5.48 16.47 -1.92
CA LYS A 48 -4.32 15.57 -1.87
C LYS A 48 -3.28 16.00 -0.84
N ASN A 49 -3.07 17.31 -0.69
CA ASN A 49 -2.15 17.83 0.31
C ASN A 49 -2.67 17.64 1.73
N GLU A 50 -3.96 17.87 1.95
CA GLU A 50 -4.61 17.65 3.24
C GLU A 50 -4.58 16.17 3.63
N SER A 51 -4.97 15.28 2.72
CA SER A 51 -4.91 13.84 2.91
C SER A 51 -3.49 13.38 3.30
N ARG A 52 -2.46 13.84 2.58
CA ARG A 52 -1.05 13.58 2.93
C ARG A 52 -0.66 14.08 4.31
N ARG A 53 -1.18 15.24 4.72
CA ARG A 53 -0.93 15.82 6.06
C ARG A 53 -1.56 14.96 7.13
N GLN A 54 -2.82 14.56 6.95
CA GLN A 54 -3.54 13.67 7.86
C GLN A 54 -2.85 12.32 7.98
N SER A 55 -2.42 11.69 6.87
CA SER A 55 -1.69 10.42 6.90
C SER A 55 -0.37 10.54 7.67
N LYS A 56 0.38 11.64 7.48
CA LYS A 56 1.62 11.89 8.24
C LYS A 56 1.37 12.07 9.74
N GLU A 57 0.32 12.80 10.10
CA GLU A 57 -0.07 12.99 11.51
C GLU A 57 -0.50 11.66 12.15
N MET A 58 -1.29 10.86 11.44
CA MET A 58 -1.70 9.53 11.87
C MET A 58 -0.50 8.60 12.06
N ASN A 59 0.41 8.56 11.09
CA ASN A 59 1.61 7.73 11.15
C ASN A 59 2.48 8.09 12.37
N LYS A 60 2.62 9.40 12.66
CA LYS A 60 3.30 9.85 13.88
C LYS A 60 2.61 9.36 15.15
N ARG A 61 1.27 9.44 15.23
CA ARG A 61 0.50 8.93 16.38
C ARG A 61 0.70 7.44 16.58
N TRP A 62 0.69 6.65 15.50
CA TRP A 62 0.96 5.21 15.55
C TRP A 62 2.38 4.91 16.03
N GLY A 63 3.37 5.68 15.60
CA GLY A 63 4.75 5.57 16.09
C GLY A 63 4.87 5.90 17.59
N ASP A 64 4.24 6.97 18.04
CA ASP A 64 4.21 7.36 19.46
C ASP A 64 3.52 6.28 20.32
N LEU A 65 2.45 5.67 19.81
CA LEU A 65 1.77 4.54 20.44
C LEU A 65 2.65 3.29 20.51
N ALA A 66 3.32 2.92 19.40
CA ALA A 66 4.22 1.76 19.37
C ALA A 66 5.33 1.87 20.42
N ASN A 67 5.93 3.06 20.56
CA ASN A 67 6.97 3.32 21.56
C ASN A 67 6.47 3.15 23.01
N ARG A 68 5.17 3.37 23.27
CA ARG A 68 4.56 3.19 24.61
C ARG A 68 4.09 1.77 24.87
N LEU A 69 3.67 1.05 23.83
CA LEU A 69 3.05 -0.27 23.94
C LEU A 69 4.07 -1.40 24.06
N GLY A 70 5.30 -1.23 23.60
CA GLY A 70 6.35 -2.26 23.78
C GLY A 70 5.96 -3.60 23.16
N SER A 71 6.00 -4.68 23.94
CA SER A 71 5.66 -6.04 23.49
C SER A 71 4.17 -6.25 23.18
N VAL A 72 3.30 -5.29 23.50
CA VAL A 72 1.86 -5.36 23.14
C VAL A 72 1.66 -5.11 21.64
N VAL A 73 2.65 -4.55 20.93
CA VAL A 73 2.55 -4.35 19.47
C VAL A 73 2.33 -5.67 18.74
N GLU A 74 2.98 -6.76 19.17
CA GLU A 74 2.78 -8.10 18.58
C GLU A 74 1.31 -8.55 18.66
N ASP A 75 0.63 -8.26 19.77
CA ASP A 75 -0.77 -8.62 19.98
C ASP A 75 -1.74 -7.80 19.09
N ILE A 76 -1.30 -6.64 18.60
CA ILE A 76 -2.02 -5.87 17.58
C ILE A 76 -1.71 -6.39 16.18
N VAL A 77 -0.47 -6.77 15.91
CA VAL A 77 -0.02 -7.20 14.58
C VAL A 77 -0.56 -8.58 14.24
N ALA A 78 -0.43 -9.55 15.15
CA ALA A 78 -0.67 -10.97 14.86
C ALA A 78 -2.07 -11.27 14.28
N PRO A 79 -3.17 -10.67 14.75
CA PRO A 79 -4.51 -10.90 14.18
C PRO A 79 -4.66 -10.43 12.73
N ASN A 80 -3.79 -9.55 12.24
CA ASN A 80 -3.88 -8.99 10.89
C ASN A 80 -3.15 -9.83 9.83
N VAL A 81 -2.26 -10.75 10.25
CA VAL A 81 -1.47 -11.59 9.33
C VAL A 81 -2.37 -12.42 8.39
N PRO A 82 -3.42 -13.12 8.86
CA PRO A 82 -4.34 -13.83 7.96
C PRO A 82 -5.04 -12.91 6.96
N GLY A 83 -5.43 -11.70 7.38
CA GLY A 83 -6.06 -10.74 6.48
C GLY A 83 -5.14 -10.31 5.33
N VAL A 84 -3.86 -10.09 5.62
CA VAL A 84 -2.83 -9.81 4.62
C VAL A 84 -2.60 -11.01 3.69
N MET A 85 -2.58 -12.23 4.25
CA MET A 85 -2.45 -13.46 3.45
C MET A 85 -3.59 -13.59 2.43
N ALA A 86 -4.83 -13.36 2.85
CA ALA A 86 -6.00 -13.41 1.96
C ALA A 86 -5.94 -12.34 0.87
N ARG A 87 -5.71 -11.07 1.27
CA ARG A 87 -5.73 -9.92 0.33
C ARG A 87 -4.65 -10.01 -0.75
N TYR A 88 -3.47 -10.50 -0.41
CA TYR A 88 -2.28 -10.35 -1.25
C TYR A 88 -1.74 -11.67 -1.80
N PHE A 89 -2.03 -12.80 -1.16
CA PHE A 89 -1.46 -14.09 -1.55
C PHE A 89 -2.52 -15.12 -1.92
N GLY A 90 -3.82 -14.76 -1.89
CA GLY A 90 -4.91 -15.67 -2.23
C GLY A 90 -5.06 -16.83 -1.25
N VAL A 91 -4.62 -16.64 0.00
CA VAL A 91 -4.73 -17.64 1.07
C VAL A 91 -5.82 -17.18 2.03
N ASP A 92 -7.04 -17.68 1.84
CA ASP A 92 -8.22 -17.28 2.63
C ASP A 92 -8.04 -17.56 4.13
N GLU A 93 -7.46 -18.71 4.49
CA GLU A 93 -7.15 -19.10 5.87
C GLU A 93 -5.84 -19.91 5.94
N PRO A 94 -4.96 -19.67 6.93
CA PRO A 94 -3.79 -20.51 7.15
C PRO A 94 -4.16 -21.89 7.69
N ASP A 95 -3.47 -22.94 7.23
CA ASP A 95 -3.50 -24.29 7.83
C ASP A 95 -3.10 -24.24 9.31
N PHE A 96 -2.11 -23.39 9.62
CA PHE A 96 -1.65 -23.14 10.99
C PHE A 96 -1.30 -21.67 11.17
N LEU A 97 -1.78 -21.08 12.26
CA LEU A 97 -1.35 -19.79 12.77
C LEU A 97 -0.73 -19.97 14.15
N MET A 98 0.55 -19.63 14.28
CA MET A 98 1.30 -19.71 15.52
C MET A 98 1.73 -18.32 15.96
N ILE A 99 1.26 -17.89 17.13
CA ILE A 99 1.58 -16.60 17.74
C ILE A 99 2.55 -16.84 18.90
N ARG A 100 3.70 -16.18 18.88
CA ARG A 100 4.81 -16.35 19.83
C ARG A 100 5.30 -17.79 20.03
N PRO A 101 5.40 -18.66 19.00
CA PRO A 101 5.89 -20.01 19.21
C PRO A 101 7.35 -20.01 19.66
N ARG A 102 7.61 -20.70 20.77
CA ARG A 102 8.96 -21.04 21.23
C ARG A 102 9.34 -22.43 20.76
N LYS A 103 10.33 -22.52 19.88
CA LYS A 103 10.78 -23.79 19.29
C LYS A 103 12.24 -24.05 19.63
N LYS A 104 12.54 -25.30 20.03
CA LYS A 104 13.93 -25.79 20.12
C LYS A 104 14.36 -26.26 18.74
N HIS A 105 15.61 -26.01 18.37
CA HIS A 105 16.12 -26.53 17.11
C HIS A 105 16.14 -28.07 17.14
N PRO A 106 15.59 -28.76 16.12
CA PRO A 106 15.40 -30.21 16.16
C PRO A 106 16.72 -30.99 16.21
N GLN A 107 17.81 -30.42 15.69
CA GLN A 107 19.14 -31.04 15.65
C GLN A 107 20.11 -30.46 16.69
N ASP A 108 19.73 -29.36 17.37
CA ASP A 108 20.57 -28.72 18.39
C ASP A 108 19.70 -28.20 19.55
N PRO A 109 19.47 -29.02 20.59
CA PRO A 109 18.60 -28.65 21.70
C PRO A 109 19.04 -27.41 22.50
N THR A 110 20.29 -26.94 22.32
CA THR A 110 20.80 -25.71 22.95
C THR A 110 20.31 -24.45 22.25
N ARG A 111 20.04 -24.53 20.94
CA ARG A 111 19.43 -23.45 20.17
C ARG A 111 17.92 -23.41 20.42
N ARG A 112 17.44 -22.25 20.87
CA ARG A 112 16.02 -21.95 21.07
C ARG A 112 15.70 -20.63 20.41
N ARG A 113 14.57 -20.56 19.73
CA ARG A 113 14.09 -19.34 19.09
C ARG A 113 12.62 -19.12 19.43
N GLU A 114 12.28 -17.87 19.68
CA GLU A 114 10.92 -17.36 19.72
C GLU A 114 10.68 -16.64 18.41
N PHE A 115 9.54 -16.89 17.77
CA PHE A 115 9.10 -16.20 16.57
C PHE A 115 7.83 -15.43 16.90
N ASP A 116 7.62 -14.24 16.35
CA ASP A 116 6.46 -13.43 16.71
C ASP A 116 5.19 -14.02 16.09
N VAL A 117 5.17 -14.21 14.77
CA VAL A 117 4.10 -14.94 14.09
C VAL A 117 4.67 -15.83 12.99
N ILE A 118 4.20 -17.07 12.96
CA ILE A 118 4.36 -17.97 11.81
C ILE A 118 2.98 -18.37 11.35
N ALA A 119 2.68 -18.12 10.07
CA ALA A 119 1.47 -18.63 9.43
C ALA A 119 1.86 -19.56 8.29
N VAL A 120 1.12 -20.65 8.14
CA VAL A 120 1.45 -21.71 7.18
C VAL A 120 0.23 -21.95 6.29
N SER A 121 0.49 -22.13 5.01
CA SER A 121 -0.44 -22.56 3.97
C SER A 121 0.17 -23.74 3.21
N PRO A 122 -0.56 -24.45 2.34
CA PRO A 122 -0.08 -25.69 1.72
C PRO A 122 1.31 -25.60 1.07
N ASP A 123 1.66 -24.46 0.48
CA ASP A 123 2.93 -24.25 -0.25
C ASP A 123 3.80 -23.10 0.30
N THR A 124 3.29 -22.32 1.27
CA THR A 124 3.95 -21.09 1.73
C THR A 124 3.98 -20.98 3.26
N VAL A 125 5.13 -20.55 3.80
CA VAL A 125 5.34 -20.17 5.20
C VAL A 125 5.54 -18.66 5.28
N PHE A 126 4.66 -17.97 5.98
CA PHE A 126 4.77 -16.56 6.30
C PHE A 126 5.48 -16.42 7.64
N VAL A 127 6.60 -15.71 7.66
CA VAL A 127 7.35 -15.39 8.88
C VAL A 127 7.28 -13.90 9.12
N ASN A 128 6.71 -13.52 10.26
CA ASN A 128 6.55 -12.14 10.66
C ASN A 128 7.47 -11.83 11.85
N GLU A 129 8.19 -10.71 11.77
CA GLU A 129 8.88 -10.11 12.91
C GLU A 129 8.33 -8.71 13.16
N THR A 130 7.93 -8.45 14.40
CA THR A 130 7.30 -7.21 14.83
C THR A 130 8.24 -6.42 15.73
N LYS A 131 8.44 -5.13 15.40
CA LYS A 131 9.21 -4.21 16.23
C LYS A 131 8.48 -2.90 16.41
N THR A 132 8.60 -2.33 17.61
CA THR A 132 8.14 -0.96 17.89
C THR A 132 8.86 0.07 17.02
N ARG A 133 10.15 -0.17 16.74
CA ARG A 133 10.96 0.59 15.80
C ARG A 133 11.92 -0.34 15.09
N ILE A 134 11.84 -0.35 13.76
CA ILE A 134 12.75 -1.10 12.90
C ILE A 134 13.98 -0.24 12.60
N ARG A 135 15.16 -0.79 12.87
CA ARG A 135 16.44 -0.19 12.53
C ARG A 135 17.08 -0.90 11.33
N PRO A 136 18.00 -0.26 10.61
CA PRO A 136 18.65 -0.90 9.46
C PRO A 136 19.31 -2.24 9.80
N GLU A 137 19.94 -2.36 10.98
CA GLU A 137 20.55 -3.60 11.45
C GLU A 137 19.52 -4.74 11.64
N ASP A 138 18.28 -4.40 12.04
CA ASP A 138 17.19 -5.37 12.18
C ASP A 138 16.80 -5.92 10.81
N VAL A 139 16.72 -5.05 9.80
CA VAL A 139 16.38 -5.43 8.44
C VAL A 139 17.43 -6.36 7.85
N THR A 140 18.71 -6.01 7.97
CA THR A 140 19.81 -6.84 7.47
C THR A 140 19.81 -8.20 8.16
N ALA A 141 19.72 -8.23 9.49
CA ALA A 141 19.71 -9.48 10.25
C ALA A 141 18.51 -10.36 9.89
N PHE A 142 17.33 -9.77 9.69
CA PHE A 142 16.15 -10.53 9.28
C PHE A 142 16.29 -11.05 7.85
N ALA A 143 16.77 -10.22 6.91
CA ALA A 143 16.98 -10.59 5.51
C ALA A 143 17.93 -11.80 5.37
N GLU A 144 18.95 -11.89 6.22
CA GLU A 144 19.92 -12.99 6.22
C GLU A 144 19.33 -14.27 6.83
N ASN A 145 18.44 -14.16 7.83
CA ASN A 145 18.11 -15.28 8.72
C ASN A 145 16.63 -15.71 8.70
N TYR A 146 15.73 -15.04 7.95
CA TYR A 146 14.31 -15.38 7.95
C TYR A 146 14.03 -16.81 7.46
N ARG A 147 14.90 -17.35 6.57
CA ARG A 147 14.78 -18.73 6.06
C ARG A 147 15.13 -19.80 7.07
N GLU A 148 15.85 -19.46 8.15
CA GLU A 148 16.14 -20.40 9.23
C GLU A 148 14.87 -20.95 9.88
N VAL A 149 13.71 -20.29 9.71
CA VAL A 149 12.42 -20.84 10.16
C VAL A 149 12.22 -22.29 9.69
N LEU A 150 12.69 -22.65 8.50
CA LEU A 150 12.60 -24.02 7.98
C LEU A 150 13.53 -25.01 8.71
N GLU A 151 14.60 -24.56 9.36
CA GLU A 151 15.42 -25.40 10.23
C GLU A 151 14.67 -25.78 11.52
N TYR A 152 13.84 -24.87 12.03
CA TYR A 152 13.02 -25.09 13.22
C TYR A 152 11.72 -25.86 12.93
N PHE A 153 11.22 -25.75 11.69
CA PHE A 153 10.00 -26.42 11.20
C PHE A 153 10.31 -27.22 9.92
N PRO A 154 11.11 -28.29 10.00
CA PRO A 154 11.54 -29.08 8.85
C PRO A 154 10.37 -29.75 8.11
N GLU A 155 9.21 -29.92 8.74
CA GLU A 155 7.97 -30.37 8.11
C GLU A 155 7.48 -29.45 6.96
N TYR A 156 7.97 -28.20 6.92
CA TYR A 156 7.66 -27.23 5.86
C TYR A 156 8.84 -27.01 4.91
N ALA A 157 9.87 -27.86 4.95
CA ALA A 157 11.00 -27.78 4.04
C ALA A 157 10.54 -27.82 2.58
N GLY A 158 11.10 -26.92 1.75
CA GLY A 158 10.73 -26.78 0.35
C GLY A 158 9.55 -25.85 0.07
N ARG A 159 8.81 -25.39 1.09
CA ARG A 159 7.79 -24.33 0.93
C ARG A 159 8.45 -22.98 0.69
N ARG A 160 7.74 -22.10 -0.03
CA ARG A 160 8.14 -20.70 -0.18
C ARG A 160 8.10 -20.02 1.19
N VAL A 161 9.11 -19.22 1.53
CA VAL A 161 9.09 -18.40 2.75
C VAL A 161 8.83 -16.95 2.37
N VAL A 162 7.78 -16.35 2.94
CA VAL A 162 7.42 -14.94 2.77
C VAL A 162 7.82 -14.18 4.04
N PRO A 163 8.89 -13.36 3.98
CA PRO A 163 9.30 -12.54 5.11
C PRO A 163 8.46 -11.26 5.20
N ILE A 164 7.94 -10.98 6.39
CA ILE A 164 7.18 -9.78 6.72
C ILE A 164 7.83 -9.13 7.93
N MET A 165 8.12 -7.84 7.85
CA MET A 165 8.45 -7.05 9.05
C MET A 165 7.35 -6.05 9.34
N SER A 166 7.01 -5.91 10.62
CA SER A 166 5.86 -5.14 11.06
C SER A 166 6.20 -4.12 12.13
N SER A 167 5.52 -2.99 12.04
CA SER A 167 5.46 -1.98 13.08
C SER A 167 4.14 -1.22 12.95
N LEU A 168 3.62 -0.58 13.99
CA LEU A 168 2.41 0.25 13.83
C LEU A 168 2.64 1.42 12.87
N SER A 169 3.89 1.87 12.77
CA SER A 169 4.31 2.99 11.92
C SER A 169 5.63 2.66 11.23
N LEU A 170 5.70 2.92 9.93
CA LEU A 170 6.93 2.81 9.15
C LEU A 170 7.21 4.13 8.44
N ALA A 171 8.47 4.56 8.53
CA ALA A 171 9.00 5.65 7.73
C ALA A 171 9.27 5.18 6.30
N GLU A 172 9.16 6.07 5.33
CA GLU A 172 9.34 5.76 3.90
C GLU A 172 10.72 5.17 3.60
N GLU A 173 11.75 5.63 4.32
CA GLU A 173 13.12 5.14 4.20
C GLU A 173 13.25 3.68 4.68
N VAL A 174 12.50 3.31 5.73
CA VAL A 174 12.48 1.94 6.25
C VAL A 174 11.72 1.03 5.30
N THR A 175 10.55 1.46 4.81
CA THR A 175 9.80 0.72 3.78
C THR A 175 10.65 0.49 2.54
N SER A 176 11.36 1.51 2.07
CA SER A 176 12.29 1.40 0.92
C SER A 176 13.42 0.43 1.19
N LEU A 177 13.97 0.41 2.41
CA LEU A 177 15.00 -0.54 2.81
C LEU A 177 14.47 -1.98 2.80
N LEU A 178 13.31 -2.23 3.41
CA LEU A 178 12.65 -3.54 3.42
C LEU A 178 12.39 -4.05 1.99
N THR A 179 11.88 -3.18 1.11
CA THR A 179 11.66 -3.51 -0.31
C THR A 179 12.95 -3.95 -1.00
N ARG A 180 14.07 -3.24 -0.79
CA ARG A 180 15.37 -3.64 -1.40
C ARG A 180 15.85 -5.02 -0.95
N HIS A 181 15.46 -5.46 0.24
CA HIS A 181 15.79 -6.78 0.78
C HIS A 181 14.73 -7.84 0.46
N GLY A 182 13.69 -7.52 -0.31
CA GLY A 182 12.60 -8.45 -0.63
C GLY A 182 11.71 -8.79 0.56
N ILE A 183 11.62 -7.89 1.55
CA ILE A 183 10.82 -8.06 2.76
C ILE A 183 9.56 -7.21 2.66
N TYR A 184 8.41 -7.81 2.94
CA TYR A 184 7.14 -7.08 2.98
C TYR A 184 7.06 -6.21 4.23
N ALA A 185 6.72 -4.94 4.03
CA ALA A 185 6.58 -3.92 5.07
C ALA A 185 5.11 -3.82 5.48
N MET A 186 4.79 -4.19 6.71
CA MET A 186 3.42 -4.13 7.21
C MET A 186 3.26 -3.05 8.29
N ALA A 187 2.29 -2.15 8.13
CA ALA A 187 1.98 -1.10 9.10
C ALA A 187 0.50 -0.74 9.12
N MET A 188 0.09 0.12 10.06
CA MET A 188 -1.28 0.64 10.09
C MET A 188 -1.57 1.47 8.83
N SER A 189 -2.67 1.16 8.17
CA SER A 189 -3.24 1.83 7.01
C SER A 189 -4.75 1.98 7.20
N GLU A 190 -5.27 3.20 7.07
CA GLU A 190 -6.68 3.57 7.29
C GLU A 190 -7.27 2.96 8.59
N ASP A 191 -7.84 1.76 8.51
CA ASP A 191 -8.54 1.07 9.59
C ASP A 191 -7.87 -0.24 10.07
N THR A 192 -6.87 -0.77 9.36
CA THR A 192 -6.24 -2.08 9.66
C THR A 192 -4.73 -2.08 9.37
N MET A 193 -4.04 -3.19 9.61
CA MET A 193 -2.66 -3.33 9.14
C MET A 193 -2.62 -3.86 7.72
N ASP A 194 -1.71 -3.31 6.92
CA ASP A 194 -1.63 -3.60 5.49
C ASP A 194 -0.18 -3.60 4.98
N LEU A 195 0.03 -4.20 3.80
CA LEU A 195 1.35 -4.23 3.16
C LEU A 195 1.60 -2.96 2.35
N LEU A 196 2.59 -2.18 2.77
CA LEU A 196 2.91 -0.90 2.15
C LEU A 196 3.68 -1.02 0.83
N ASN A 197 4.27 -2.19 0.55
CA ASN A 197 5.19 -2.40 -0.57
C ASN A 197 4.87 -3.65 -1.40
N PHE A 198 3.62 -4.13 -1.36
CA PHE A 198 3.24 -5.35 -2.07
C PHE A 198 3.51 -5.25 -3.59
N ASP A 199 3.02 -4.18 -4.23
CA ASP A 199 3.17 -3.96 -5.67
C ASP A 199 4.65 -3.85 -6.06
N ALA A 200 5.47 -3.25 -5.20
CA ALA A 200 6.90 -3.07 -5.46
C ALA A 200 7.71 -4.38 -5.43
N LEU A 201 7.17 -5.46 -4.83
CA LEU A 201 7.81 -6.76 -4.72
C LEU A 201 7.21 -7.82 -5.65
N THR A 202 6.10 -7.51 -6.31
CA THR A 202 5.38 -8.42 -7.21
C THR A 202 5.31 -7.93 -8.66
N GLY A 203 5.66 -6.67 -8.91
CA GLY A 203 5.79 -6.07 -10.23
C GLY A 203 7.10 -6.35 -10.96
#